data_AF-A0A662Y7N7-F1
#
_entry.id   AF-A0A662Y7N7-F1
#
_cell.length_a   1.000
_cell.length_b   1.000
_cell.length_c   1.000
_cell.angle_alpha   90.00
_cell.angle_beta   90.00
_cell.angle_gamma   90.00
#
_symmetry.space_group_name_H-M   'P 1'
#
loop_
_entity.id
_entity.type
_entity.pdbx_description
1 polymer ?
#
loop_
_entity_poly.entity_id
_entity_poly.type
_entity_poly.pdbx_seq_one_letter_code
_entity_poly.pdbx_strand_id
1 'polypeptide(L)'
;MSLSAEDETTYNMLAMKMQRDVNCLADPDRGVRRRAADKLQRALENEAPRVSLAVLRALCAANLQRALLQCAEHDAVEKCRERALTSLLFLCERGALEPPQATLRELVALANARLGKLPYPEPTEEIRLLILQLLHAFLKKFEEVADATPTSLRDVITELANVLGKTAVDPFPDAKKTTAECVIVISKAWKSDVALQLGAIVRPVVANLGHQHSRVRLCALQALEAAVPCGSEALPELMKEILVPAMGRVVFDHAPSVRKQLITTLAAWLDRIDQIQQFEADLFPLFLAGIVDDSPEVRALCLGKLNELSATWKARDDDGGITSNDVELMAVDNEAARPTPPLFFETRPPLGARKLAISIQAQVLPPLLEKMSDWTVQVRERYTQILSAYVILLEEHVNPFLDKVFAALSKTCRDDDEAVFNSVKACSGVVGFYADSQMILASLLPMVAGRLAGQDTAQHRTNGLILLGMSIEGMTTKTIAPHLEVNCDWLRSSVAVVCERLFDASSRL
;
A
#
# COMPACT_ATOMS: atom_id res chain seq x y z
N MET A 1 36.60 24.38 -1.40
CA MET A 1 37.94 23.76 -1.54
C MET A 1 38.79 24.68 -2.39
N SER A 2 40.07 24.87 -2.07
CA SER A 2 40.98 25.62 -2.95
C SER A 2 41.22 24.81 -4.22
N LEU A 3 41.01 25.43 -5.39
CA LEU A 3 41.35 24.83 -6.67
C LEU A 3 42.88 24.67 -6.80
N SER A 4 43.33 23.70 -7.59
CA SER A 4 44.74 23.67 -8.02
C SER A 4 45.02 24.88 -8.93
N ALA A 5 46.29 25.26 -9.13
CA ALA A 5 46.62 26.38 -10.02
C ALA A 5 46.14 26.15 -11.48
N GLU A 6 46.15 24.90 -11.93
CA GLU A 6 45.64 24.50 -13.26
C GLU A 6 44.11 24.59 -13.32
N ASP A 7 43.43 24.10 -12.29
CA ASP A 7 41.98 24.19 -12.16
C ASP A 7 41.52 25.65 -12.04
N GLU A 8 42.25 26.50 -11.32
CA GLU A 8 41.98 27.93 -11.20
C GLU A 8 42.12 28.65 -12.55
N THR A 9 43.14 28.30 -13.33
CA THR A 9 43.32 28.84 -14.69
C THR A 9 42.16 28.40 -15.60
N THR A 10 41.76 27.14 -15.52
CA THR A 10 40.64 26.58 -16.30
C THR A 10 39.30 27.21 -15.91
N TYR A 11 39.05 27.37 -14.61
CA TYR A 11 37.89 28.06 -14.06
C TYR A 11 37.82 29.50 -14.59
N ASN A 12 38.90 30.27 -14.48
CA ASN A 12 38.93 31.67 -14.91
C ASN A 12 38.65 31.82 -16.41
N MET A 13 39.19 30.91 -17.24
CA MET A 13 38.91 30.87 -18.68
C MET A 13 37.43 30.61 -18.98
N LEU A 14 36.83 29.61 -18.32
CA LEU A 14 35.42 29.28 -18.51
C LEU A 14 34.48 30.37 -18.00
N ALA A 15 34.77 30.93 -16.81
CA ALA A 15 34.03 32.03 -16.24
C ALA A 15 34.02 33.23 -17.20
N MET A 16 35.19 33.62 -17.72
CA MET A 16 35.29 34.71 -18.70
C MET A 16 34.54 34.39 -20.00
N LYS A 17 34.62 33.15 -20.50
CA LYS A 17 33.94 32.70 -21.72
C LYS A 17 32.41 32.78 -21.59
N MET A 18 31.86 32.41 -20.43
CA MET A 18 30.41 32.34 -20.20
C MET A 18 29.82 33.64 -19.65
N GLN A 19 30.62 34.54 -19.08
CA GLN A 19 30.14 35.73 -18.34
C GLN A 19 29.13 36.58 -19.13
N ARG A 20 29.38 36.79 -20.42
CA ARG A 20 28.49 37.59 -21.26
C ARG A 20 27.12 36.95 -21.37
N ASP A 21 27.07 35.66 -21.68
CA ASP A 21 25.80 34.96 -21.85
C ASP A 21 25.07 34.84 -20.49
N VAL A 22 25.79 34.66 -19.37
CA VAL A 22 25.20 34.73 -18.01
C VAL A 22 24.51 36.06 -17.77
N ASN A 23 25.18 37.18 -18.04
CA ASN A 23 24.59 38.51 -17.86
C ASN A 23 23.37 38.73 -18.77
N CYS A 24 23.41 38.19 -19.99
CA CYS A 24 22.31 38.28 -20.94
C CYS A 24 21.07 37.48 -20.54
N LEU A 25 21.10 36.63 -19.51
CA LEU A 25 19.89 35.97 -18.97
C LEU A 25 18.93 36.95 -18.28
N ALA A 26 19.39 38.13 -17.89
CA ALA A 26 18.55 39.17 -17.30
C ALA A 26 18.25 40.34 -18.27
N ASP A 27 18.60 40.19 -19.55
CA ASP A 27 18.43 41.25 -20.55
C ASP A 27 16.93 41.58 -20.77
N PRO A 28 16.54 42.86 -20.94
CA PRO A 28 15.15 43.21 -21.22
C PRO A 28 14.63 42.56 -22.51
N ASP A 29 15.49 42.31 -23.51
CA ASP A 29 15.08 41.68 -24.77
C ASP A 29 14.95 40.16 -24.66
N ARG A 30 13.74 39.66 -24.94
CA ARG A 30 13.42 38.22 -24.93
C ARG A 30 14.29 37.38 -25.88
N GLY A 31 14.70 37.95 -27.01
CA GLY A 31 15.51 37.26 -28.02
C GLY A 31 16.98 37.17 -27.62
N VAL A 32 17.48 38.14 -26.87
CA VAL A 32 18.81 38.11 -26.24
C VAL A 32 18.85 37.04 -25.15
N ARG A 33 17.89 37.05 -24.20
CA ARG A 33 17.81 36.03 -23.14
C ARG A 33 17.75 34.61 -23.69
N ARG A 34 16.88 34.36 -24.68
CA ARG A 34 16.75 33.03 -25.30
C ARG A 34 18.05 32.55 -25.93
N ARG A 35 18.72 33.40 -26.72
CA ARG A 35 20.00 33.06 -27.37
C ARG A 35 21.10 32.82 -26.34
N ALA A 36 21.11 33.59 -25.25
CA ALA A 36 22.06 33.41 -24.16
C ALA A 36 21.85 32.07 -23.44
N ALA A 37 20.60 31.71 -23.11
CA ALA A 37 20.27 30.43 -22.50
C ALA A 37 20.65 29.23 -23.38
N ASP A 38 20.37 29.29 -24.69
CA ASP A 38 20.79 28.25 -25.65
C ASP A 38 22.31 28.12 -25.75
N LYS A 39 23.04 29.25 -25.75
CA LYS A 39 24.51 29.25 -25.79
C LYS A 39 25.12 28.69 -24.51
N LEU A 40 24.60 29.09 -23.35
CA LEU A 40 25.07 28.58 -22.06
C LEU A 40 24.88 27.08 -21.95
N GLN A 41 23.70 26.55 -22.32
CA GLN A 41 23.45 25.12 -22.31
C GLN A 41 24.48 24.39 -23.19
N ARG A 42 24.65 24.82 -24.45
CA ARG A 42 25.63 24.20 -25.36
C ARG A 42 27.06 24.31 -24.83
N ALA A 43 27.43 25.43 -24.24
CA ALA A 43 28.75 25.61 -23.67
C ALA A 43 28.96 24.67 -22.47
N LEU A 44 27.96 24.51 -21.60
CA LEU A 44 28.00 23.56 -20.49
C LEU A 44 28.16 22.12 -20.97
N GLU A 45 27.34 21.68 -21.93
CA GLU A 45 27.40 20.32 -22.48
C GLU A 45 28.76 20.00 -23.13
N ASN A 46 29.39 20.99 -23.76
CA ASN A 46 30.68 20.83 -24.43
C ASN A 46 31.88 20.87 -23.48
N GLU A 47 31.86 21.75 -22.47
CA GLU A 47 33.02 21.99 -21.59
C GLU A 47 33.01 21.12 -20.32
N ALA A 48 31.83 20.84 -19.75
CA ALA A 48 31.74 20.09 -18.49
C ALA A 48 32.40 18.70 -18.52
N PRO A 49 32.37 17.91 -19.62
CA PRO A 49 33.08 16.64 -19.69
C PRO A 49 34.62 16.76 -19.70
N ARG A 50 35.16 17.97 -19.94
CA ARG A 50 36.59 18.22 -20.15
C ARG A 50 37.28 18.85 -18.95
N VAL A 51 36.53 19.17 -17.90
CA VAL A 51 37.05 19.84 -16.71
C VAL A 51 36.86 19.00 -15.47
N SER A 52 37.65 19.29 -14.43
CA SER A 52 37.52 18.63 -13.15
C SER A 52 36.18 18.98 -12.49
N LEU A 53 35.68 18.09 -11.63
CA LEU A 53 34.46 18.35 -10.85
C LEU A 53 34.63 19.57 -9.93
N ALA A 54 35.84 19.81 -9.43
CA ALA A 54 36.14 20.98 -8.60
C ALA A 54 35.95 22.29 -9.38
N VAL A 55 36.44 22.35 -10.62
CA VAL A 55 36.23 23.50 -11.52
C VAL A 55 34.74 23.69 -11.81
N LEU A 56 34.03 22.61 -12.13
CA LEU A 56 32.61 22.69 -12.47
C LEU A 56 31.75 23.14 -11.29
N ARG A 57 32.06 22.69 -10.06
CA ARG A 57 31.43 23.15 -8.81
C ARG A 57 31.68 24.64 -8.58
N ALA A 58 32.93 25.09 -8.71
CA ALA A 58 33.29 26.49 -8.55
C ALA A 58 32.55 27.38 -9.57
N LEU A 59 32.54 26.97 -10.85
CA LEU A 59 31.81 27.67 -11.91
C LEU A 59 30.30 27.71 -11.66
N CYS A 60 29.72 26.58 -11.22
CA CYS A 60 28.30 26.49 -10.88
C CYS A 60 27.94 27.48 -9.77
N ALA A 61 28.62 27.39 -8.63
CA ALA A 61 28.33 28.18 -7.45
C ALA A 61 28.58 29.67 -7.66
N ALA A 62 29.69 30.05 -8.30
CA ALA A 62 30.11 31.44 -8.41
C ALA A 62 29.45 32.20 -9.58
N ASN A 63 29.12 31.52 -10.69
CA ASN A 63 28.73 32.21 -11.93
C ASN A 63 27.36 31.80 -12.46
N LEU A 64 26.93 30.54 -12.29
CA LEU A 64 25.79 30.00 -13.03
C LEU A 64 24.52 29.88 -12.19
N GLN A 65 24.61 29.29 -11.00
CA GLN A 65 23.46 28.86 -10.18
C GLN A 65 22.43 29.97 -10.03
N ARG A 66 22.84 31.14 -9.51
CA ARG A 66 21.92 32.25 -9.26
C ARG A 66 21.22 32.74 -10.53
N ALA A 67 21.96 32.93 -11.62
CA ALA A 67 21.40 33.45 -12.86
C ALA A 67 20.44 32.45 -13.52
N LEU A 68 20.77 31.16 -13.47
CA LEU A 68 19.91 30.09 -13.97
C LEU A 68 18.64 29.94 -13.13
N LEU A 69 18.73 29.98 -11.80
CA LEU A 69 17.56 29.94 -10.91
C LEU A 69 16.61 31.12 -11.17
N GLN A 70 17.14 32.34 -11.26
CA GLN A 70 16.34 33.52 -11.58
C GLN A 70 15.66 33.42 -12.95
N CYS A 71 16.37 32.91 -13.95
CA CYS A 71 15.82 32.68 -15.28
C CYS A 71 14.70 31.61 -15.24
N ALA A 72 14.90 30.52 -14.50
CA ALA A 72 13.92 29.45 -14.35
C ALA A 72 12.65 29.91 -13.62
N GLU A 73 12.78 30.76 -12.60
CA GLU A 73 11.66 31.20 -11.78
C GLU A 73 10.83 32.31 -12.44
N HIS A 74 11.50 33.30 -13.06
CA HIS A 74 10.87 34.57 -13.39
C HIS A 74 10.75 34.87 -14.89
N ASP A 75 11.50 34.21 -15.78
CA ASP A 75 11.45 34.57 -17.19
C ASP A 75 10.07 34.25 -17.77
N ALA A 76 9.45 35.22 -18.45
CA ALA A 76 8.17 35.04 -19.13
C ALA A 76 8.27 34.07 -20.32
N VAL A 77 9.46 33.91 -20.92
CA VAL A 77 9.70 33.07 -22.09
C VAL A 77 9.93 31.62 -21.67
N GLU A 78 9.01 30.75 -22.10
CA GLU A 78 9.05 29.31 -21.87
C GLU A 78 10.41 28.68 -22.20
N LYS A 79 10.94 28.98 -23.39
CA LYS A 79 12.24 28.45 -23.85
C LYS A 79 13.40 28.84 -22.93
N CYS A 80 13.38 30.05 -22.36
CA CYS A 80 14.42 30.47 -21.41
C CYS A 80 14.34 29.63 -20.13
N ARG A 81 13.14 29.43 -19.58
CA ARG A 81 12.92 28.59 -18.38
C ARG A 81 13.36 27.16 -18.62
N GLU A 82 12.93 26.56 -19.74
CA GLU A 82 13.31 25.19 -20.13
C GLU A 82 14.85 25.03 -20.17
N ARG A 83 15.56 25.96 -20.82
CA ARG A 83 17.02 25.92 -20.97
C ARG A 83 17.75 26.11 -19.66
N ALA A 84 17.26 27.02 -18.81
CA ALA A 84 17.82 27.24 -17.49
C ALA A 84 17.67 26.00 -16.59
N LEU A 85 16.47 25.41 -16.55
CA LEU A 85 16.17 24.19 -15.80
C LEU A 85 16.97 22.99 -16.32
N THR A 86 17.11 22.84 -17.64
CA THR A 86 17.93 21.76 -18.24
C THR A 86 19.39 21.89 -17.83
N SER A 87 19.91 23.13 -17.80
CA SER A 87 21.29 23.40 -17.37
C SER A 87 21.48 23.12 -15.88
N LEU A 88 20.51 23.49 -15.03
CA LEU A 88 20.53 23.18 -13.59
C LEU A 88 20.48 21.67 -13.33
N LEU A 89 19.61 20.95 -14.03
CA LEU A 89 19.49 19.49 -13.93
C LEU A 89 20.81 18.82 -14.35
N PHE A 90 21.39 19.22 -15.48
CA PHE A 90 22.69 18.73 -15.93
C PHE A 90 23.80 18.97 -14.89
N LEU A 91 23.86 20.16 -14.29
CA LEU A 91 24.83 20.49 -13.24
C LEU A 91 24.59 19.64 -11.98
N CYS A 92 23.34 19.35 -11.62
CA CYS A 92 22.98 18.48 -10.51
C CYS A 92 23.41 17.03 -10.76
N GLU A 93 23.11 16.47 -11.93
CA GLU A 93 23.48 15.10 -12.30
C GLU A 93 25.00 14.91 -12.38
N ARG A 94 25.74 15.95 -12.77
CA ARG A 94 27.20 15.97 -12.76
C ARG A 94 27.81 16.17 -11.36
N GLY A 95 27.00 16.38 -10.32
CA GLY A 95 27.45 16.64 -8.96
C GLY A 95 28.08 18.03 -8.76
N ALA A 96 27.82 18.96 -9.68
CA ALA A 96 28.33 20.33 -9.66
C ALA A 96 27.42 21.31 -8.93
N LEU A 97 26.09 21.08 -9.00
CA LEU A 97 25.15 21.77 -8.12
C LEU A 97 25.27 21.15 -6.73
N GLU A 98 26.12 21.75 -5.90
CA GLU A 98 26.36 21.26 -4.55
C GLU A 98 25.08 21.33 -3.70
N PRO A 99 24.90 20.43 -2.71
CA PRO A 99 23.66 20.34 -1.95
C PRO A 99 23.73 20.93 -0.52
N PRO A 100 24.15 22.19 -0.29
CA PRO A 100 23.94 22.82 1.00
C PRO A 100 22.45 23.17 1.21
N GLN A 101 22.07 23.39 2.47
CA GLN A 101 20.72 23.81 2.85
C GLN A 101 20.23 25.05 2.08
N ALA A 102 21.12 25.97 1.70
CA ALA A 102 20.77 27.16 0.94
C ALA A 102 20.25 26.81 -0.47
N THR A 103 20.94 25.92 -1.19
CA THR A 103 20.51 25.47 -2.52
C THR A 103 19.18 24.72 -2.45
N LEU A 104 18.94 23.92 -1.39
CA LEU A 104 17.65 23.30 -1.14
C LEU A 104 16.53 24.34 -1.05
N ARG A 105 16.72 25.41 -0.25
CA ARG A 105 15.73 26.48 -0.10
C ARG A 105 15.44 27.18 -1.42
N GLU A 106 16.47 27.46 -2.22
CA GLU A 106 16.31 28.10 -3.54
C GLU A 106 15.51 27.21 -4.51
N LEU A 107 15.81 25.91 -4.56
CA LEU A 107 15.09 24.97 -5.43
C LEU A 107 13.65 24.75 -5.00
N VAL A 108 13.38 24.64 -3.69
CA VAL A 108 12.02 24.53 -3.18
C VAL A 108 11.23 25.83 -3.42
N ALA A 109 11.87 27.00 -3.27
CA ALA A 109 11.25 28.28 -3.58
C ALA A 109 10.86 28.39 -5.06
N LEU A 110 11.77 28.04 -5.98
CA LEU A 110 11.50 27.94 -7.42
C LEU A 110 10.32 27.00 -7.70
N ALA A 111 10.33 25.79 -7.14
CA ALA A 111 9.27 24.82 -7.34
C ALA A 111 7.92 25.32 -6.79
N ASN A 112 7.90 25.94 -5.60
CA ASN A 112 6.70 26.47 -4.99
C ASN A 112 6.14 27.68 -5.76
N ALA A 113 7.00 28.55 -6.29
CA ALA A 113 6.60 29.68 -7.12
C ALA A 113 5.94 29.23 -8.45
N ARG A 114 6.42 28.14 -9.05
CA ARG A 114 5.94 27.64 -10.35
C ARG A 114 4.83 26.59 -10.26
N LEU A 115 4.82 25.78 -9.19
CA LEU A 115 3.99 24.58 -9.05
C LEU A 115 3.09 24.57 -7.80
N GLY A 116 3.32 25.47 -6.83
CA GLY A 116 2.64 25.48 -5.54
C GLY A 116 1.20 26.04 -5.55
N LYS A 117 0.68 26.47 -6.69
CA LYS A 117 -0.66 27.07 -6.84
C LYS A 117 -1.41 26.43 -8.01
N LEU A 118 -2.73 26.32 -7.89
CA LEU A 118 -3.62 25.88 -8.98
C LEU A 118 -4.52 27.04 -9.41
N PRO A 119 -4.72 27.30 -10.72
CA PRO A 119 -3.98 26.70 -11.83
C PRO A 119 -2.47 26.99 -11.75
N TYR A 120 -1.64 26.11 -12.30
CA TYR A 120 -0.19 26.24 -12.19
C TYR A 120 0.33 27.53 -12.85
N PRO A 121 1.18 28.31 -12.16
CA PRO A 121 1.92 29.40 -12.77
C PRO A 121 2.82 28.97 -13.93
N GLU A 122 3.29 27.72 -13.95
CA GLU A 122 3.89 27.07 -15.13
C GLU A 122 2.83 26.33 -15.97
N PRO A 123 2.42 26.89 -17.12
CA PRO A 123 1.41 26.27 -17.97
C PRO A 123 1.91 25.01 -18.70
N THR A 124 3.21 24.94 -19.02
CA THR A 124 3.79 23.87 -19.85
C THR A 124 4.10 22.63 -19.01
N GLU A 125 3.48 21.50 -19.35
CA GLU A 125 3.58 20.26 -18.56
C GLU A 125 4.99 19.66 -18.55
N GLU A 126 5.71 19.78 -19.65
CA GLU A 126 7.10 19.33 -19.79
C GLU A 126 8.04 20.15 -18.90
N ILE A 127 7.76 21.45 -18.72
CA ILE A 127 8.54 22.28 -17.79
C ILE A 127 8.18 21.97 -16.34
N ARG A 128 6.90 21.69 -16.03
CA ARG A 128 6.51 21.21 -14.69
C ARG A 128 7.23 19.92 -14.33
N LEU A 129 7.29 18.97 -15.27
CA LEU A 129 8.07 17.74 -15.11
C LEU A 129 9.57 18.05 -14.91
N LEU A 130 10.15 18.95 -15.69
CA LEU A 130 11.57 19.29 -15.59
C LEU A 130 11.94 19.89 -14.21
N ILE A 131 11.06 20.72 -13.63
CA ILE A 131 11.23 21.25 -12.26
C ILE A 131 11.21 20.09 -11.25
N LEU A 132 10.27 19.16 -11.37
CA LEU A 132 10.17 17.98 -10.50
C LEU A 132 11.38 17.06 -10.64
N GLN A 133 11.91 16.87 -11.85
CA GLN A 133 13.11 16.07 -12.11
C GLN A 133 14.35 16.71 -11.46
N LEU A 134 14.52 18.02 -11.58
CA LEU A 134 15.57 18.77 -10.89
C LEU A 134 15.45 18.60 -9.37
N LEU A 135 14.24 18.77 -8.82
CA LEU A 135 13.99 18.60 -7.39
C LEU A 135 14.31 17.18 -6.92
N HIS A 136 13.87 16.15 -7.66
CA HIS A 136 14.15 14.75 -7.35
C HIS A 136 15.66 14.43 -7.39
N ALA A 137 16.36 14.86 -8.44
CA ALA A 137 17.79 14.67 -8.59
C ALA A 137 18.57 15.33 -7.45
N PHE A 138 18.17 16.55 -7.07
CA PHE A 138 18.79 17.26 -5.97
C PHE A 138 18.51 16.61 -4.62
N LEU A 139 17.28 16.18 -4.35
CA LEU A 139 16.91 15.50 -3.09
C LEU A 139 17.71 14.20 -2.88
N LYS A 140 17.96 13.43 -3.95
CA LYS A 140 18.84 12.26 -3.88
C LYS A 140 20.27 12.62 -3.49
N LYS A 141 20.82 13.69 -4.08
CA LYS A 141 22.15 14.19 -3.72
C LYS A 141 22.20 14.76 -2.30
N PHE A 142 21.11 15.39 -1.86
CA PHE A 142 20.98 15.92 -0.50
C PHE A 142 20.90 14.78 0.54
N GLU A 143 20.24 13.67 0.20
CA GLU A 143 20.23 12.43 0.99
C GLU A 143 21.64 11.81 1.08
N GLU A 144 22.38 11.70 -0.03
CA GLU A 144 23.75 11.14 -0.04
C GLU A 144 24.72 11.89 0.90
N VAL A 145 24.50 13.19 1.14
CA VAL A 145 25.34 14.02 2.04
C VAL A 145 24.84 13.99 3.49
N ALA A 146 23.62 13.51 3.74
CA ALA A 146 23.04 13.38 5.07
C ALA A 146 23.86 12.46 6.00
N ASP A 147 24.55 11.47 5.43
CA ASP A 147 25.42 10.56 6.17
C ASP A 147 26.66 11.26 6.75
N ALA A 148 27.12 12.33 6.11
CA ALA A 148 28.31 13.08 6.52
C ALA A 148 27.99 14.30 7.39
N THR A 149 26.82 14.91 7.17
CA THR A 149 26.38 16.11 7.88
C THR A 149 24.88 16.04 8.16
N PRO A 150 24.41 16.42 9.36
CA PRO A 150 22.98 16.45 9.66
C PRO A 150 22.24 17.37 8.69
N THR A 151 21.39 16.79 7.84
CA THR A 151 20.48 17.51 6.94
C THR A 151 19.06 17.50 7.52
N SER A 152 18.27 18.50 7.18
CA SER A 152 16.85 18.55 7.56
C SER A 152 16.03 19.24 6.49
N LEU A 153 14.78 18.80 6.34
CA LEU A 153 13.78 19.46 5.50
C LEU A 153 12.91 20.44 6.29
N ARG A 154 13.08 20.56 7.61
CA ARG A 154 12.18 21.33 8.50
C ARG A 154 11.90 22.75 8.01
N ASP A 155 12.91 23.46 7.49
CA ASP A 155 12.77 24.84 6.99
C ASP A 155 11.95 24.96 5.69
N VAL A 156 11.79 23.87 4.95
CA VAL A 156 11.22 23.87 3.59
C VAL A 156 10.06 22.88 3.42
N ILE A 157 9.77 22.07 4.44
CA ILE A 157 8.86 20.93 4.31
C ILE A 157 7.43 21.36 3.99
N THR A 158 7.01 22.53 4.46
CA THR A 158 5.67 23.08 4.20
C THR A 158 5.51 23.40 2.70
N GLU A 159 6.43 24.14 2.12
CA GLU A 159 6.45 24.50 0.70
C GLU A 159 6.66 23.27 -0.18
N LEU A 160 7.55 22.37 0.24
CA LEU A 160 7.81 21.12 -0.47
C LEU A 160 6.56 20.23 -0.48
N ALA A 161 5.90 20.04 0.67
CA ALA A 161 4.65 19.29 0.75
C ALA A 161 3.53 19.95 -0.08
N ASN A 162 3.46 21.28 -0.12
CA ASN A 162 2.52 21.99 -1.00
C ASN A 162 2.80 21.69 -2.48
N VAL A 163 4.05 21.78 -2.93
CA VAL A 163 4.45 21.43 -4.31
C VAL A 163 4.09 19.98 -4.64
N LEU A 164 4.46 19.03 -3.77
CA LEU A 164 4.20 17.61 -3.99
C LEU A 164 2.69 17.31 -3.97
N GLY A 165 1.94 17.93 -3.05
CA GLY A 165 0.49 17.78 -2.99
C GLY A 165 -0.22 18.32 -4.23
N LYS A 166 0.21 19.47 -4.76
CA LYS A 166 -0.34 19.99 -6.03
C LYS A 166 0.07 19.15 -7.22
N THR A 167 1.31 18.72 -7.32
CA THR A 167 1.81 17.96 -8.48
C THR A 167 1.36 16.50 -8.50
N ALA A 168 0.97 15.94 -7.35
CA ALA A 168 0.33 14.62 -7.28
C ALA A 168 -1.01 14.59 -8.01
N VAL A 169 -1.69 15.73 -8.17
CA VAL A 169 -2.95 15.86 -8.93
C VAL A 169 -2.76 16.51 -10.30
N ASP A 170 -1.52 16.65 -10.79
CA ASP A 170 -1.23 17.20 -12.11
C ASP A 170 -1.91 16.37 -13.21
N PRO A 171 -2.55 16.96 -14.23
CA PRO A 171 -3.11 16.19 -15.35
C PRO A 171 -2.06 15.35 -16.09
N PHE A 172 -0.79 15.74 -16.07
CA PHE A 172 0.28 15.06 -16.77
C PHE A 172 0.79 13.83 -15.99
N PRO A 173 0.66 12.59 -16.52
CA PRO A 173 1.02 11.37 -15.79
C PRO A 173 2.49 11.29 -15.37
N ASP A 174 3.41 11.86 -16.14
CA ASP A 174 4.84 11.82 -15.81
C ASP A 174 5.17 12.69 -14.61
N ALA A 175 4.52 13.85 -14.47
CA ALA A 175 4.64 14.69 -13.28
C ALA A 175 4.21 13.91 -12.02
N LYS A 176 3.09 13.20 -12.06
CA LYS A 176 2.63 12.35 -10.93
C LYS A 176 3.66 11.28 -10.54
N LYS A 177 4.31 10.65 -11.52
CA LYS A 177 5.33 9.61 -11.27
C LYS A 177 6.56 10.22 -10.61
N THR A 178 7.07 11.35 -11.10
CA THR A 178 8.23 12.03 -10.49
C THR A 178 7.89 12.61 -9.12
N THR A 179 6.66 13.10 -8.90
CA THR A 179 6.18 13.48 -7.56
C THR A 179 6.23 12.30 -6.60
N ALA A 180 5.77 11.12 -7.02
CA ALA A 180 5.85 9.91 -6.20
C ALA A 180 7.30 9.55 -5.86
N GLU A 181 8.24 9.69 -6.81
CA GLU A 181 9.67 9.48 -6.56
C GLU A 181 10.24 10.47 -5.53
N CYS A 182 9.89 11.75 -5.63
CA CYS A 182 10.25 12.74 -4.60
C CYS A 182 9.73 12.36 -3.22
N VAL A 183 8.45 11.95 -3.13
CA VAL A 183 7.83 11.49 -1.87
C VAL A 183 8.60 10.30 -1.29
N ILE A 184 8.96 9.32 -2.11
CA ILE A 184 9.74 8.15 -1.67
C ILE A 184 11.08 8.57 -1.06
N VAL A 185 11.82 9.46 -1.74
CA VAL A 185 13.13 9.94 -1.26
C VAL A 185 12.96 10.64 0.09
N ILE A 186 12.04 11.61 0.20
CA ILE A 186 11.92 12.38 1.43
C ILE A 186 11.42 11.56 2.62
N SER A 187 10.53 10.59 2.37
CA SER A 187 9.98 9.73 3.42
C SER A 187 10.97 8.71 3.95
N LYS A 188 11.97 8.32 3.15
CA LYS A 188 13.05 7.42 3.60
C LYS A 188 14.09 8.18 4.43
N ALA A 189 14.51 9.35 3.97
CA ALA A 189 15.61 10.09 4.56
C ALA A 189 15.19 11.02 5.73
N TRP A 190 14.03 11.67 5.66
CA TRP A 190 13.60 12.68 6.65
C TRP A 190 12.21 12.39 7.22
N LYS A 191 12.02 11.20 7.79
CA LYS A 191 10.74 10.72 8.36
C LYS A 191 10.06 11.73 9.29
N SER A 192 10.82 12.29 10.25
CA SER A 192 10.31 13.24 11.24
C SER A 192 9.84 14.55 10.63
N ASP A 193 10.46 15.01 9.54
CA ASP A 193 10.04 16.21 8.84
C ASP A 193 8.78 15.91 8.02
N VAL A 194 8.73 14.79 7.30
CA VAL A 194 7.54 14.34 6.55
C VAL A 194 6.32 14.17 7.46
N ALA A 195 6.51 13.68 8.69
CA ALA A 195 5.46 13.51 9.69
C ALA A 195 4.66 14.80 9.96
N LEU A 196 5.32 15.96 9.90
CA LEU A 196 4.72 17.28 10.09
C LEU A 196 3.72 17.65 8.98
N GLN A 197 3.85 17.06 7.80
CA GLN A 197 3.06 17.36 6.61
C GLN A 197 2.42 16.12 5.98
N LEU A 198 2.30 15.02 6.75
CA LEU A 198 1.87 13.72 6.22
C LEU A 198 0.54 13.81 5.47
N GLY A 199 -0.46 14.50 6.05
CA GLY A 199 -1.78 14.67 5.43
C GLY A 199 -1.75 15.44 4.11
N ALA A 200 -0.89 16.46 3.99
CA ALA A 200 -0.74 17.26 2.77
C ALA A 200 -0.12 16.45 1.62
N ILE A 201 0.72 15.46 1.95
CA ILE A 201 1.38 14.58 0.99
C ILE A 201 0.49 13.38 0.64
N VAL A 202 -0.05 12.69 1.64
CA VAL A 202 -0.75 11.42 1.47
C VAL A 202 -2.09 11.58 0.75
N ARG A 203 -2.90 12.59 1.13
CA ARG A 203 -4.26 12.75 0.57
C ARG A 203 -4.25 12.88 -0.96
N PRO A 204 -3.40 13.74 -1.57
CA PRO A 204 -3.29 13.83 -3.02
C PRO A 204 -2.73 12.57 -3.70
N VAL A 205 -1.77 11.88 -3.07
CA VAL A 205 -1.18 10.65 -3.63
C VAL A 205 -2.20 9.52 -3.69
N VAL A 206 -3.07 9.38 -2.68
CA VAL A 206 -4.13 8.36 -2.66
C VAL A 206 -5.10 8.48 -3.84
N ALA A 207 -5.37 9.71 -4.31
CA ALA A 207 -6.25 9.93 -5.46
C ALA A 207 -5.73 9.24 -6.74
N ASN A 208 -4.43 8.97 -6.82
CA ASN A 208 -3.81 8.31 -7.97
C ASN A 208 -3.98 6.79 -8.00
N LEU A 209 -4.50 6.18 -6.93
CA LEU A 209 -4.81 4.74 -6.90
C LEU A 209 -5.97 4.37 -7.81
N GLY A 210 -6.83 5.34 -8.18
CA GLY A 210 -7.90 5.15 -9.16
C GLY A 210 -7.51 5.53 -10.60
N HIS A 211 -6.24 5.80 -10.88
CA HIS A 211 -5.81 6.30 -12.18
C HIS A 211 -5.95 5.23 -13.29
N GLN A 212 -6.25 5.66 -14.53
CA GLN A 212 -6.38 4.76 -15.68
C GLN A 212 -5.10 3.99 -16.02
N HIS A 213 -3.94 4.62 -15.84
CA HIS A 213 -2.63 4.00 -16.10
C HIS A 213 -2.11 3.26 -14.86
N SER A 214 -1.94 1.94 -14.97
CA SER A 214 -1.42 1.08 -13.89
C SER A 214 -0.06 1.54 -13.36
N ARG A 215 0.82 2.08 -14.20
CA ARG A 215 2.14 2.60 -13.77
C ARG A 215 2.02 3.76 -12.78
N VAL A 216 1.01 4.63 -12.94
CA VAL A 216 0.75 5.74 -12.00
C VAL A 216 0.22 5.20 -10.67
N ARG A 217 -0.70 4.23 -10.71
CA ARG A 217 -1.20 3.55 -9.49
C ARG A 217 -0.07 2.87 -8.72
N LEU A 218 0.83 2.19 -9.44
CA LEU A 218 2.01 1.54 -8.87
C LEU A 218 2.96 2.55 -8.20
N CYS A 219 3.29 3.66 -8.88
CA CYS A 219 4.07 4.74 -8.27
C CYS A 219 3.41 5.31 -7.00
N ALA A 220 2.09 5.49 -7.02
CA ALA A 220 1.36 5.98 -5.85
C ALA A 220 1.46 5.02 -4.67
N LEU A 221 1.29 3.71 -4.88
CA LEU A 221 1.49 2.71 -3.82
C LEU A 221 2.92 2.71 -3.27
N GLN A 222 3.94 2.87 -4.11
CA GLN A 222 5.34 2.95 -3.68
C GLN A 222 5.60 4.21 -2.83
N ALA A 223 5.01 5.34 -3.19
CA ALA A 223 5.07 6.55 -2.38
C ALA A 223 4.37 6.38 -1.02
N LEU A 224 3.19 5.76 -1.01
CA LEU A 224 2.44 5.51 0.23
C LEU A 224 3.10 4.46 1.13
N GLU A 225 3.77 3.46 0.54
CA GLU A 225 4.61 2.50 1.27
C GLU A 225 5.67 3.20 2.10
N ALA A 226 6.32 4.23 1.54
CA ALA A 226 7.37 4.98 2.20
C ALA A 226 6.81 6.05 3.18
N ALA A 227 5.77 6.78 2.76
CA ALA A 227 5.29 7.96 3.49
C ALA A 227 4.46 7.64 4.73
N VAL A 228 3.55 6.66 4.66
CA VAL A 228 2.63 6.38 5.78
C VAL A 228 3.36 5.97 7.07
N PRO A 229 4.42 5.13 7.01
CA PRO A 229 5.24 4.82 8.19
C PRO A 229 6.01 5.99 8.79
N CYS A 230 6.05 7.19 8.17
CA CYS A 230 6.63 8.37 8.82
C CYS A 230 5.84 8.80 10.06
N GLY A 231 4.56 8.41 10.17
CA GLY A 231 3.71 8.73 11.31
C GLY A 231 3.22 10.18 11.34
N SER A 232 2.11 10.42 12.01
CA SER A 232 1.56 11.76 12.31
C SER A 232 0.43 11.62 13.32
N GLU A 233 0.12 12.67 14.09
CA GLU A 233 -1.06 12.68 14.97
C GLU A 233 -2.37 12.50 14.18
N ALA A 234 -2.40 12.92 12.91
CA ALA A 234 -3.56 12.75 12.03
C ALA A 234 -3.66 11.34 11.39
N LEU A 235 -2.69 10.45 11.63
CA LEU A 235 -2.65 9.13 10.98
C LEU A 235 -3.89 8.28 11.25
N PRO A 236 -4.46 8.21 12.48
CA PRO A 236 -5.65 7.40 12.72
C PRO A 236 -6.85 7.82 11.87
N GLU A 237 -7.09 9.12 11.73
CA GLU A 237 -8.17 9.66 10.88
C GLU A 237 -7.89 9.38 9.40
N LEU A 238 -6.64 9.62 8.94
CA LEU A 238 -6.22 9.29 7.57
C LEU A 238 -6.39 7.80 7.25
N MET A 239 -6.08 6.93 8.20
CA MET A 239 -6.19 5.48 8.03
C MET A 239 -7.64 5.08 7.79
N LYS A 240 -8.53 5.52 8.68
CA LYS A 240 -9.96 5.20 8.65
C LYS A 240 -10.69 5.79 7.44
N GLU A 241 -10.46 7.07 7.14
CA GLU A 241 -11.27 7.80 6.17
C GLU A 241 -10.75 7.67 4.72
N ILE A 242 -9.44 7.41 4.55
CA ILE A 242 -8.78 7.57 3.25
C ILE A 242 -7.99 6.33 2.87
N LEU A 243 -7.05 5.89 3.70
CA LEU A 243 -6.10 4.84 3.33
C LEU A 243 -6.77 3.47 3.25
N VAL A 244 -7.45 3.01 4.30
CA VAL A 244 -8.12 1.69 4.32
C VAL A 244 -9.18 1.58 3.22
N PRO A 245 -10.10 2.56 3.03
CA PRO A 245 -11.04 2.52 1.91
C PRO A 245 -10.37 2.50 0.54
N ALA A 246 -9.25 3.24 0.37
CA ALA A 246 -8.52 3.23 -0.89
C ALA A 246 -7.81 1.90 -1.15
N MET A 247 -7.13 1.34 -0.15
CA MET A 247 -6.48 0.02 -0.26
C MET A 247 -7.51 -1.08 -0.54
N GLY A 248 -8.68 -1.03 0.09
CA GLY A 248 -9.80 -1.93 -0.19
C GLY A 248 -10.27 -1.92 -1.64
N ARG A 249 -10.16 -0.78 -2.35
CA ARG A 249 -10.44 -0.72 -3.80
C ARG A 249 -9.30 -1.33 -4.62
N VAL A 250 -8.04 -1.13 -4.21
CA VAL A 250 -6.85 -1.63 -4.91
C VAL A 250 -6.75 -3.17 -4.86
N VAL A 251 -7.35 -3.81 -3.85
CA VAL A 251 -7.50 -5.29 -3.79
C VAL A 251 -8.11 -5.83 -5.10
N PHE A 252 -8.99 -5.07 -5.75
CA PHE A 252 -9.66 -5.46 -6.98
C PHE A 252 -9.01 -4.91 -8.27
N ASP A 253 -7.80 -4.36 -8.18
CA ASP A 253 -7.10 -3.80 -9.35
C ASP A 253 -6.85 -4.89 -10.40
N HIS A 254 -7.16 -4.60 -11.67
CA HIS A 254 -7.00 -5.55 -12.75
C HIS A 254 -5.54 -5.93 -13.04
N ALA A 255 -4.57 -5.06 -12.74
CA ALA A 255 -3.16 -5.30 -13.01
C ALA A 255 -2.51 -6.06 -11.84
N PRO A 256 -2.01 -7.31 -12.05
CA PRO A 256 -1.35 -8.07 -11.00
C PRO A 256 -0.14 -7.36 -10.40
N SER A 257 0.58 -6.55 -11.19
CA SER A 257 1.71 -5.75 -10.71
C SER A 257 1.31 -4.69 -9.68
N VAL A 258 0.10 -4.12 -9.78
CA VAL A 258 -0.43 -3.17 -8.80
C VAL A 258 -0.82 -3.90 -7.52
N ARG A 259 -1.52 -5.04 -7.62
CA ARG A 259 -1.87 -5.86 -6.46
C ARG A 259 -0.63 -6.42 -5.75
N LYS A 260 0.40 -6.82 -6.50
CA LYS A 260 1.72 -7.22 -5.95
C LYS A 260 2.34 -6.09 -5.12
N GLN A 261 2.32 -4.86 -5.65
CA GLN A 261 2.81 -3.69 -4.93
C GLN A 261 1.93 -3.34 -3.71
N LEU A 262 0.60 -3.53 -3.77
CA LEU A 262 -0.30 -3.35 -2.62
C LEU A 262 0.14 -4.24 -1.45
N ILE A 263 0.47 -5.51 -1.72
CA ILE A 263 0.93 -6.44 -0.68
C ILE A 263 2.25 -5.98 -0.07
N THR A 264 3.21 -5.51 -0.87
CA THR A 264 4.45 -4.91 -0.36
C THR A 264 4.15 -3.68 0.52
N THR A 265 3.24 -2.82 0.08
CA THR A 265 2.81 -1.62 0.82
C THR A 265 2.19 -1.99 2.18
N LEU A 266 1.22 -2.90 2.20
CA LEU A 266 0.54 -3.35 3.42
C LEU A 266 1.51 -4.05 4.39
N ALA A 267 2.42 -4.90 3.87
CA ALA A 267 3.44 -5.53 4.69
C ALA A 267 4.36 -4.50 5.35
N ALA A 268 4.81 -3.50 4.59
CA ALA A 268 5.65 -2.44 5.10
C ALA A 268 4.95 -1.58 6.16
N TRP A 269 3.63 -1.43 6.08
CA TRP A 269 2.84 -0.73 7.09
C TRP A 269 2.70 -1.56 8.37
N LEU A 270 2.37 -2.85 8.24
CA LEU A 270 2.26 -3.79 9.36
C LEU A 270 3.59 -3.94 10.14
N ASP A 271 4.72 -3.72 9.48
CA ASP A 271 6.04 -3.80 10.09
C ASP A 271 6.51 -2.46 10.69
N ARG A 272 6.33 -1.34 9.96
CA ARG A 272 7.07 -0.09 10.23
C ARG A 272 6.24 1.06 10.81
N ILE A 273 4.91 0.95 10.89
CA ILE A 273 4.11 2.00 11.54
C ILE A 273 4.29 1.90 13.06
N ASP A 274 4.58 3.04 13.68
CA ASP A 274 4.60 3.13 15.15
C ASP A 274 3.19 2.90 15.72
N GLN A 275 3.07 2.14 16.80
CA GLN A 275 1.79 1.74 17.42
C GLN A 275 0.83 1.05 16.42
N ILE A 276 1.38 0.21 15.54
CA ILE A 276 0.64 -0.50 14.49
C ILE A 276 -0.57 -1.31 15.01
N GLN A 277 -0.56 -1.74 16.28
CA GLN A 277 -1.63 -2.53 16.90
C GLN A 277 -3.02 -1.91 16.73
N GLN A 278 -3.12 -0.59 16.68
CA GLN A 278 -4.40 0.11 16.47
C GLN A 278 -4.97 -0.03 15.04
N PHE A 279 -4.16 -0.50 14.08
CA PHE A 279 -4.53 -0.64 12.67
C PHE A 279 -4.48 -2.09 12.16
N GLU A 280 -3.95 -3.03 12.95
CA GLU A 280 -3.78 -4.44 12.53
C GLU A 280 -5.11 -5.07 12.09
N ALA A 281 -6.21 -4.79 12.81
CA ALA A 281 -7.53 -5.31 12.46
C ALA A 281 -8.08 -4.80 11.12
N ASP A 282 -7.73 -3.57 10.72
CA ASP A 282 -8.16 -3.00 9.44
C ASP A 282 -7.26 -3.43 8.27
N LEU A 283 -5.96 -3.54 8.51
CA LEU A 283 -4.95 -3.80 7.48
C LEU A 283 -4.77 -5.29 7.19
N PHE A 284 -4.84 -6.14 8.22
CA PHE A 284 -4.54 -7.56 8.07
C PHE A 284 -5.49 -8.28 7.10
N PRO A 285 -6.82 -8.02 7.10
CA PRO A 285 -7.71 -8.62 6.11
C PRO A 285 -7.41 -8.20 4.67
N LEU A 286 -6.99 -6.94 4.47
CA LEU A 286 -6.56 -6.46 3.15
C LEU A 286 -5.27 -7.14 2.70
N PHE A 287 -4.35 -7.40 3.64
CA PHE A 287 -3.12 -8.14 3.36
C PHE A 287 -3.43 -9.60 2.96
N LEU A 288 -4.38 -10.25 3.64
CA LEU A 288 -4.81 -11.62 3.30
C LEU A 288 -5.45 -11.74 1.91
N ALA A 289 -5.90 -10.63 1.30
CA ALA A 289 -6.32 -10.64 -0.10
C ALA A 289 -5.22 -11.11 -1.06
N GLY A 290 -3.94 -10.89 -0.71
CA GLY A 290 -2.80 -11.38 -1.48
C GLY A 290 -2.60 -12.89 -1.40
N ILE A 291 -2.98 -13.52 -0.29
CA ILE A 291 -2.90 -14.98 -0.10
C ILE A 291 -3.90 -15.70 -1.01
N VAL A 292 -5.07 -15.10 -1.20
CA VAL A 292 -6.14 -15.67 -2.03
C VAL A 292 -6.13 -15.15 -3.48
N ASP A 293 -5.11 -14.37 -3.86
CA ASP A 293 -5.02 -13.75 -5.19
C ASP A 293 -4.93 -14.80 -6.31
N ASP A 294 -5.53 -14.53 -7.47
CA ASP A 294 -5.51 -15.45 -8.60
C ASP A 294 -4.11 -15.55 -9.25
N SER A 295 -3.30 -14.50 -9.12
CA SER A 295 -1.92 -14.48 -9.62
C SER A 295 -0.97 -15.25 -8.69
N PRO A 296 -0.29 -16.31 -9.18
CA PRO A 296 0.65 -17.08 -8.36
C PRO A 296 1.81 -16.23 -7.83
N GLU A 297 2.25 -15.21 -8.57
CA GLU A 297 3.31 -14.32 -8.11
C GLU A 297 2.88 -13.43 -6.94
N VAL A 298 1.61 -13.01 -6.90
CA VAL A 298 1.07 -12.21 -5.79
C VAL A 298 0.95 -13.08 -4.55
N ARG A 299 0.42 -14.31 -4.69
CA ARG A 299 0.33 -15.29 -3.59
C ARG A 299 1.70 -15.62 -3.01
N ALA A 300 2.68 -15.95 -3.86
CA ALA A 300 4.02 -16.30 -3.43
C ALA A 300 4.69 -15.15 -2.66
N LEU A 301 4.56 -13.91 -3.15
CA LEU A 301 5.06 -12.74 -2.44
C LEU A 301 4.36 -12.56 -1.08
N CYS A 302 3.04 -12.68 -1.04
CA CYS A 302 2.25 -12.49 0.17
C CYS A 302 2.59 -13.53 1.24
N LEU A 303 2.74 -14.80 0.86
CA LEU A 303 3.19 -15.88 1.76
C LEU A 303 4.60 -15.61 2.29
N GLY A 304 5.52 -15.16 1.43
CA GLY A 304 6.86 -14.75 1.85
C GLY A 304 6.82 -13.62 2.90
N LYS A 305 6.03 -12.57 2.64
CA LYS A 305 5.84 -11.44 3.57
C LYS A 305 5.15 -11.83 4.87
N LEU A 306 4.21 -12.77 4.84
CA LEU A 306 3.57 -13.29 6.05
C LEU A 306 4.58 -13.99 6.96
N ASN A 307 5.52 -14.76 6.39
CA ASN A 307 6.59 -15.41 7.15
C ASN A 307 7.54 -14.39 7.80
N GLU A 308 7.93 -13.35 7.06
CA GLU A 308 8.75 -12.24 7.59
C GLU A 308 8.05 -11.55 8.77
N LEU A 309 6.81 -11.09 8.56
CA LEU A 309 6.00 -10.41 9.58
C LEU A 309 5.74 -11.29 10.81
N SER A 310 5.49 -12.58 10.58
CA SER A 310 5.25 -13.52 11.66
C SER A 310 6.44 -13.65 12.62
N ALA A 311 7.67 -13.47 12.15
CA ALA A 311 8.83 -13.46 13.04
C ALA A 311 8.80 -12.22 13.95
N THR A 312 8.45 -11.05 13.40
CA THR A 312 8.30 -9.80 14.14
C THR A 312 7.19 -9.88 15.19
N TRP A 313 6.00 -10.39 14.83
CA TRP A 313 4.88 -10.52 15.78
C TRP A 313 5.18 -11.49 16.91
N LYS A 314 5.88 -12.60 16.62
CA LYS A 314 6.31 -13.53 17.66
C LYS A 314 7.26 -12.87 18.66
N ALA A 315 8.24 -12.11 18.18
CA ALA A 315 9.19 -11.41 19.05
C ALA A 315 8.53 -10.35 19.94
N ARG A 316 7.50 -9.64 19.44
CA ARG A 316 6.73 -8.65 20.24
C ARG A 316 6.00 -9.29 21.42
N ASP A 317 5.49 -10.49 21.24
CA ASP A 317 4.77 -11.25 22.27
C ASP A 317 5.73 -11.74 23.38
N ASP A 318 6.94 -12.15 22.99
CA ASP A 318 7.97 -12.65 23.93
C ASP A 318 8.58 -11.52 24.81
N ASP A 319 8.71 -10.29 24.28
CA ASP A 319 9.24 -9.12 25.02
C ASP A 319 8.17 -8.44 25.91
N GLY A 320 6.90 -8.73 25.65
CA GLY A 320 5.74 -8.01 26.17
C GLY A 320 5.36 -8.25 27.64
N GLY A 321 6.09 -9.07 28.42
CA GLY A 321 6.07 -9.16 29.89
C GLY A 321 4.72 -9.30 30.63
N ILE A 322 3.60 -9.34 29.92
CA ILE A 322 2.25 -9.49 30.43
C ILE A 322 1.91 -10.96 30.31
N THR A 323 1.79 -11.58 31.47
CA THR A 323 1.18 -12.89 31.68
C THR A 323 0.03 -13.10 30.69
N SER A 324 0.19 -14.11 29.83
CA SER A 324 -0.86 -14.72 29.01
C SER A 324 -1.92 -15.39 29.90
N ASN A 325 -2.53 -14.63 30.80
CA ASN A 325 -3.43 -15.15 31.84
C ASN A 325 -4.86 -15.35 31.36
N ASP A 326 -5.18 -15.17 30.07
CA ASP A 326 -6.51 -15.49 29.52
C ASP A 326 -6.47 -16.27 28.18
N VAL A 327 -5.29 -16.65 27.69
CA VAL A 327 -5.17 -17.56 26.54
C VAL A 327 -4.25 -18.69 26.96
N GLU A 328 -4.83 -19.70 27.63
CA GLU A 328 -4.15 -20.98 27.85
C GLU A 328 -3.72 -21.53 26.50
N LEU A 329 -2.45 -21.37 26.16
CA LEU A 329 -1.80 -22.03 25.04
C LEU A 329 -2.00 -23.53 25.26
N MET A 330 -2.93 -24.14 24.53
CA MET A 330 -3.04 -25.59 24.53
C MET A 330 -1.67 -26.17 24.16
N ALA A 331 -1.29 -27.30 24.77
CA ALA A 331 -0.01 -28.00 24.61
C ALA A 331 0.32 -28.45 23.16
N VAL A 332 -0.43 -27.97 22.16
CA VAL A 332 -0.45 -28.41 20.78
C VAL A 332 0.41 -27.55 19.84
N ASP A 333 0.91 -26.40 20.31
CA ASP A 333 1.79 -25.55 19.49
C ASP A 333 3.23 -26.10 19.33
N ASN A 334 3.59 -27.16 20.07
CA ASN A 334 4.83 -27.91 19.88
C ASN A 334 4.75 -29.01 18.80
N GLU A 335 3.56 -29.29 18.25
CA GLU A 335 3.43 -30.28 17.18
C GLU A 335 3.56 -29.63 15.80
N ALA A 336 4.72 -29.86 15.16
CA ALA A 336 4.98 -29.52 13.76
C ALA A 336 4.12 -30.32 12.74
N ALA A 337 3.17 -31.14 13.20
CA ALA A 337 2.53 -32.20 12.41
C ALA A 337 0.99 -32.11 12.31
N ARG A 338 0.38 -30.93 12.53
CA ARG A 338 -1.05 -30.76 12.18
C ARG A 338 -1.19 -30.58 10.66
N PRO A 339 -1.99 -31.41 9.96
CA PRO A 339 -2.30 -31.21 8.55
C PRO A 339 -3.01 -29.86 8.37
N THR A 340 -2.80 -29.22 7.21
CA THR A 340 -3.45 -27.95 6.83
C THR A 340 -4.34 -28.23 5.62
N PRO A 341 -5.56 -27.67 5.54
CA PRO A 341 -6.41 -27.88 4.38
C PRO A 341 -5.70 -27.32 3.13
N PRO A 342 -5.61 -28.10 2.03
CA PRO A 342 -4.85 -27.74 0.83
C PRO A 342 -5.63 -26.73 -0.02
N LEU A 343 -5.83 -25.52 0.52
CA LEU A 343 -6.58 -24.44 -0.12
C LEU A 343 -5.69 -23.25 -0.46
N PHE A 344 -5.26 -22.48 0.55
CA PHE A 344 -4.47 -21.26 0.35
C PHE A 344 -3.05 -21.33 0.93
N PHE A 345 -2.79 -22.34 1.76
CA PHE A 345 -1.50 -22.55 2.40
C PHE A 345 -1.01 -23.96 2.08
N GLU A 346 0.25 -24.08 1.65
CA GLU A 346 0.89 -25.37 1.39
C GLU A 346 1.34 -26.05 2.70
N THR A 347 1.65 -25.25 3.71
CA THR A 347 2.08 -25.68 5.04
C THR A 347 1.32 -24.89 6.10
N ARG A 348 1.30 -25.40 7.34
CA ARG A 348 0.64 -24.73 8.46
C ARG A 348 1.19 -23.29 8.61
N PRO A 349 0.33 -22.26 8.68
CA PRO A 349 0.79 -20.88 8.80
C PRO A 349 1.70 -20.66 10.02
N PRO A 350 2.64 -19.70 9.94
CA PRO A 350 3.62 -19.48 10.99
C PRO A 350 2.96 -18.96 12.28
N LEU A 351 3.52 -19.33 13.44
CA LEU A 351 2.90 -19.11 14.75
C LEU A 351 2.56 -17.64 15.04
N GLY A 352 3.44 -16.71 14.70
CA GLY A 352 3.20 -15.28 14.95
C GLY A 352 2.01 -14.73 14.16
N ALA A 353 1.79 -15.21 12.92
CA ALA A 353 0.62 -14.87 12.14
C ALA A 353 -0.68 -15.40 12.76
N ARG A 354 -0.65 -16.63 13.28
CA ARG A 354 -1.79 -17.22 14.01
C ARG A 354 -2.09 -16.44 15.30
N LYS A 355 -1.06 -16.15 16.11
CA LYS A 355 -1.19 -15.35 17.34
C LYS A 355 -1.78 -13.97 17.06
N LEU A 356 -1.30 -13.27 16.03
CA LEU A 356 -1.88 -11.99 15.62
C LEU A 356 -3.35 -12.17 15.22
N ALA A 357 -3.66 -13.14 14.35
CA ALA A 357 -5.04 -13.36 13.91
C ALA A 357 -5.98 -13.58 15.11
N ILE A 358 -5.58 -14.39 16.08
CA ILE A 358 -6.35 -14.67 17.30
C ILE A 358 -6.53 -13.40 18.14
N SER A 359 -5.49 -12.58 18.32
CA SER A 359 -5.57 -11.38 19.17
C SER A 359 -6.54 -10.32 18.62
N ILE A 360 -6.72 -10.25 17.30
CA ILE A 360 -7.59 -9.27 16.63
C ILE A 360 -8.94 -9.84 16.15
N GLN A 361 -9.24 -11.12 16.41
CA GLN A 361 -10.39 -11.82 15.83
C GLN A 361 -11.76 -11.17 16.10
N ALA A 362 -11.95 -10.60 17.29
CA ALA A 362 -13.22 -9.94 17.65
C ALA A 362 -13.47 -8.66 16.85
N GLN A 363 -12.40 -8.01 16.35
CA GLN A 363 -12.46 -6.79 15.54
C GLN A 363 -12.54 -7.11 14.05
N VAL A 364 -11.85 -8.17 13.60
CA VAL A 364 -11.77 -8.57 12.19
C VAL A 364 -13.01 -9.32 11.70
N LEU A 365 -13.55 -10.24 12.49
CA LEU A 365 -14.64 -11.11 12.01
C LEU A 365 -15.92 -10.34 11.64
N PRO A 366 -16.45 -9.41 12.46
CA PRO A 366 -17.69 -8.71 12.10
C PRO A 366 -17.66 -8.01 10.72
N PRO A 367 -16.69 -7.12 10.39
CA PRO A 367 -16.66 -6.48 9.09
C PRO A 367 -16.38 -7.45 7.93
N LEU A 368 -15.61 -8.52 8.15
CA LEU A 368 -15.41 -9.55 7.13
C LEU A 368 -16.71 -10.28 6.79
N LEU A 369 -17.49 -10.67 7.80
CA LEU A 369 -18.75 -11.38 7.62
C LEU A 369 -19.81 -10.50 6.94
N GLU A 370 -19.83 -9.19 7.22
CA GLU A 370 -20.72 -8.25 6.55
C GLU A 370 -20.44 -8.17 5.04
N LYS A 371 -19.17 -8.19 4.63
CA LYS A 371 -18.75 -8.12 3.22
C LYS A 371 -19.19 -9.31 2.37
N MET A 372 -19.49 -10.45 3.00
CA MET A 372 -19.99 -11.61 2.27
C MET A 372 -21.38 -11.38 1.67
N SER A 373 -22.17 -10.45 2.21
CA SER A 373 -23.50 -10.13 1.68
C SER A 373 -23.51 -8.88 0.78
N ASP A 374 -22.35 -8.50 0.22
CA ASP A 374 -22.24 -7.35 -0.68
C ASP A 374 -23.03 -7.57 -1.99
N TRP A 375 -23.53 -6.47 -2.56
CA TRP A 375 -24.32 -6.51 -3.78
C TRP A 375 -23.49 -6.94 -5.01
N THR A 376 -22.16 -6.82 -4.95
CA THR A 376 -21.26 -7.25 -6.03
C THR A 376 -20.71 -8.66 -5.82
N VAL A 377 -20.79 -9.49 -6.87
CA VAL A 377 -20.26 -10.86 -6.90
C VAL A 377 -18.78 -10.91 -6.51
N GLN A 378 -17.98 -10.02 -7.09
CA GLN A 378 -16.54 -9.95 -6.88
C GLN A 378 -16.18 -9.71 -5.41
N VAL A 379 -16.94 -8.87 -4.69
CA VAL A 379 -16.71 -8.63 -3.26
C VAL A 379 -17.12 -9.85 -2.43
N ARG A 380 -18.30 -10.43 -2.70
CA ARG A 380 -18.77 -11.63 -1.98
C ARG A 380 -17.78 -12.79 -2.09
N GLU A 381 -17.32 -13.08 -3.31
CA GLU A 381 -16.34 -14.13 -3.56
C GLU A 381 -15.02 -13.84 -2.83
N ARG A 382 -14.42 -12.66 -3.07
CA ARG A 382 -13.09 -12.32 -2.54
C ARG A 382 -13.08 -12.31 -1.01
N TYR A 383 -14.09 -11.76 -0.37
CA TYR A 383 -14.14 -11.70 1.10
C TYR A 383 -14.47 -13.06 1.73
N THR A 384 -15.18 -13.94 1.03
CA THR A 384 -15.38 -15.33 1.47
C THR A 384 -14.07 -16.14 1.39
N GLN A 385 -13.26 -15.91 0.35
CA GLN A 385 -11.90 -16.46 0.27
C GLN A 385 -10.99 -15.90 1.38
N ILE A 386 -11.01 -14.59 1.63
CA ILE A 386 -10.26 -13.97 2.73
C ILE A 386 -10.67 -14.56 4.08
N LEU A 387 -11.98 -14.73 4.32
CA LEU A 387 -12.49 -15.39 5.53
C LEU A 387 -11.91 -16.81 5.65
N SER A 388 -11.90 -17.58 4.58
CA SER A 388 -11.32 -18.92 4.58
C SER A 388 -9.84 -18.90 4.99
N ALA A 389 -9.03 -18.00 4.40
CA ALA A 389 -7.63 -17.83 4.79
C ALA A 389 -7.47 -17.40 6.25
N TYR A 390 -8.36 -16.54 6.75
CA TYR A 390 -8.37 -16.10 8.14
C TYR A 390 -8.75 -17.23 9.11
N VAL A 391 -9.74 -18.06 8.78
CA VAL A 391 -10.11 -19.23 9.60
C VAL A 391 -8.96 -20.24 9.67
N ILE A 392 -8.18 -20.43 8.59
CA ILE A 392 -6.96 -21.26 8.65
C ILE A 392 -5.95 -20.71 9.68
N LEU A 393 -5.88 -19.38 9.87
CA LEU A 393 -5.04 -18.75 10.88
C LEU A 393 -5.61 -18.86 12.30
N LEU A 394 -6.93 -18.80 12.45
CA LEU A 394 -7.60 -18.95 13.76
C LEU A 394 -7.58 -20.39 14.26
N GLU A 395 -7.60 -21.36 13.34
CA GLU A 395 -7.76 -22.78 13.67
C GLU A 395 -9.01 -22.99 14.56
N GLU A 396 -8.88 -23.73 15.66
CA GLU A 396 -9.96 -23.99 16.63
C GLU A 396 -10.49 -22.72 17.31
N HIS A 397 -9.79 -21.58 17.25
CA HIS A 397 -10.24 -20.31 17.85
C HIS A 397 -11.44 -19.69 17.10
N VAL A 398 -11.85 -20.25 15.97
CA VAL A 398 -13.12 -19.88 15.31
C VAL A 398 -14.35 -20.35 16.08
N ASN A 399 -14.21 -21.34 16.97
CA ASN A 399 -15.30 -21.98 17.71
C ASN A 399 -16.31 -21.01 18.37
N PRO A 400 -15.88 -19.95 19.09
CA PRO A 400 -16.80 -18.99 19.71
C PRO A 400 -17.60 -18.14 18.71
N PHE A 401 -17.23 -18.16 17.43
CA PHE A 401 -17.82 -17.35 16.38
C PHE A 401 -18.64 -18.17 15.37
N LEU A 402 -18.75 -19.49 15.54
CA LEU A 402 -19.41 -20.38 14.57
C LEU A 402 -20.83 -19.94 14.23
N ASP A 403 -21.65 -19.55 15.21
CA ASP A 403 -23.01 -19.09 14.95
C ASP A 403 -23.04 -17.87 14.02
N LYS A 404 -22.13 -16.92 14.21
CA LYS A 404 -22.02 -15.72 13.36
C LYS A 404 -21.49 -16.07 11.97
N VAL A 405 -20.48 -16.95 11.90
CA VAL A 405 -19.89 -17.44 10.64
C VAL A 405 -20.94 -18.17 9.82
N PHE A 406 -21.66 -19.14 10.39
CA PHE A 406 -22.72 -19.86 9.70
C PHE A 406 -23.92 -18.98 9.37
N ALA A 407 -24.28 -18.02 10.21
CA ALA A 407 -25.31 -17.04 9.87
C ALA A 407 -24.92 -16.23 8.61
N ALA A 408 -23.66 -15.82 8.47
CA ALA A 408 -23.19 -15.13 7.28
C ALA A 408 -23.14 -16.05 6.05
N LEU A 409 -22.53 -17.24 6.15
CA LEU A 409 -22.48 -18.22 5.07
C LEU A 409 -23.88 -18.66 4.60
N SER A 410 -24.85 -18.72 5.51
CA SER A 410 -26.22 -19.11 5.16
C SER A 410 -26.90 -18.15 4.17
N LYS A 411 -26.46 -16.88 4.13
CA LYS A 411 -26.98 -15.88 3.20
C LYS A 411 -26.46 -16.08 1.77
N THR A 412 -25.31 -16.74 1.60
CA THR A 412 -24.63 -16.90 0.31
C THR A 412 -24.39 -18.35 -0.10
N CYS A 413 -24.75 -19.34 0.72
CA CYS A 413 -24.57 -20.77 0.43
C CYS A 413 -25.36 -21.31 -0.77
N ARG A 414 -26.21 -20.46 -1.37
CA ARG A 414 -27.00 -20.72 -2.57
C ARG A 414 -26.90 -19.56 -3.56
N ASP A 415 -25.75 -18.87 -3.57
CA ASP A 415 -25.49 -17.81 -4.53
C ASP A 415 -25.65 -18.34 -5.97
N ASP A 416 -26.25 -17.52 -6.84
CA ASP A 416 -26.46 -17.89 -8.25
C ASP A 416 -25.14 -17.93 -9.02
N ASP A 417 -24.13 -17.19 -8.54
CA ASP A 417 -22.78 -17.19 -9.10
C ASP A 417 -21.95 -18.36 -8.56
N GLU A 418 -21.55 -19.26 -9.45
CA GLU A 418 -20.80 -20.48 -9.12
C GLU A 418 -19.48 -20.19 -8.37
N ALA A 419 -18.80 -19.09 -8.70
CA ALA A 419 -17.57 -18.69 -8.02
C ALA A 419 -17.80 -18.36 -6.54
N VAL A 420 -18.88 -17.65 -6.22
CA VAL A 420 -19.26 -17.34 -4.83
C VAL A 420 -19.66 -18.63 -4.12
N PHE A 421 -20.52 -19.46 -4.72
CA PHE A 421 -20.90 -20.76 -4.16
C PHE A 421 -19.68 -21.64 -3.82
N ASN A 422 -18.72 -21.75 -4.75
CA ASN A 422 -17.49 -22.52 -4.55
C ASN A 422 -16.62 -21.95 -3.42
N SER A 423 -16.53 -20.63 -3.29
CA SER A 423 -15.83 -20.01 -2.15
C SER A 423 -16.51 -20.29 -0.81
N VAL A 424 -17.85 -20.29 -0.75
CA VAL A 424 -18.61 -20.65 0.46
C VAL A 424 -18.41 -22.11 0.83
N LYS A 425 -18.41 -23.00 -0.18
CA LYS A 425 -18.10 -24.41 -0.01
C LYS A 425 -16.70 -24.61 0.59
N ALA A 426 -15.70 -23.97 0.01
CA ALA A 426 -14.32 -24.03 0.49
C ALA A 426 -14.20 -23.49 1.93
N CYS A 427 -14.81 -22.35 2.24
CA CYS A 427 -14.82 -21.76 3.58
C CYS A 427 -15.46 -22.70 4.61
N SER A 428 -16.62 -23.29 4.28
CA SER A 428 -17.34 -24.21 5.16
C SER A 428 -16.54 -25.48 5.42
N GLY A 429 -15.81 -25.97 4.42
CA GLY A 429 -14.87 -27.08 4.55
C GLY A 429 -13.70 -26.75 5.48
N VAL A 430 -13.12 -25.54 5.38
CA VAL A 430 -12.08 -25.08 6.32
C VAL A 430 -12.60 -25.02 7.75
N VAL A 431 -13.83 -24.53 7.96
CA VAL A 431 -14.49 -24.56 9.28
C VAL A 431 -14.64 -26.00 9.76
N GLY A 432 -15.13 -26.90 8.90
CA GLY A 432 -15.25 -28.33 9.21
C GLY A 432 -13.93 -29.03 9.57
N PHE A 433 -12.82 -28.55 9.02
CA PHE A 433 -11.49 -29.09 9.28
C PHE A 433 -10.96 -28.68 10.67
N TYR A 434 -11.15 -27.43 11.09
CA TYR A 434 -10.53 -26.86 12.29
C TYR A 434 -11.45 -26.75 13.50
N ALA A 435 -12.74 -26.48 13.29
CA ALA A 435 -13.68 -26.25 14.38
C ALA A 435 -14.11 -27.57 15.04
N ASP A 436 -14.56 -27.46 16.28
CA ASP A 436 -15.06 -28.60 17.03
C ASP A 436 -16.35 -29.14 16.38
N SER A 437 -16.39 -30.43 16.09
CA SER A 437 -17.51 -31.07 15.39
C SER A 437 -18.81 -31.01 16.19
N GLN A 438 -18.76 -31.05 17.53
CA GLN A 438 -19.96 -30.89 18.36
C GLN A 438 -20.50 -29.48 18.28
N MET A 439 -19.63 -28.47 18.30
CA MET A 439 -20.04 -27.06 18.17
C MET A 439 -20.63 -26.77 16.79
N ILE A 440 -20.04 -27.30 15.71
CA ILE A 440 -20.61 -27.18 14.35
C ILE A 440 -22.02 -27.78 14.31
N LEU A 441 -22.20 -28.99 14.87
CA LEU A 441 -23.50 -29.64 14.94
C LEU A 441 -24.48 -28.84 15.82
N ALA A 442 -24.03 -28.31 16.96
CA ALA A 442 -24.85 -27.48 17.83
C ALA A 442 -25.34 -26.20 17.13
N SER A 443 -24.53 -25.61 16.25
CA SER A 443 -24.92 -24.44 15.45
C SER A 443 -25.87 -24.79 14.29
N LEU A 444 -25.61 -25.87 13.56
CA LEU A 444 -26.31 -26.18 12.31
C LEU A 444 -27.55 -27.07 12.47
N LEU A 445 -27.57 -28.02 13.41
CA LEU A 445 -28.71 -28.93 13.59
C LEU A 445 -30.01 -28.19 13.99
N PRO A 446 -30.00 -27.14 14.85
CA PRO A 446 -31.19 -26.33 15.09
C PRO A 446 -31.74 -25.66 13.83
N MET A 447 -30.87 -25.21 12.92
CA MET A 447 -31.26 -24.62 11.63
C MET A 447 -31.91 -25.68 10.72
N VAL A 448 -31.29 -26.86 10.61
CA VAL A 448 -31.82 -28.00 9.83
C VAL A 448 -33.20 -28.44 10.33
N ALA A 449 -33.42 -28.46 11.66
CA ALA A 449 -34.71 -28.80 12.24
C ALA A 449 -35.74 -27.67 12.22
N GLY A 450 -35.36 -26.45 11.81
CA GLY A 450 -36.22 -25.25 11.90
C GLY A 450 -36.59 -24.87 13.34
N ARG A 451 -35.71 -25.17 14.31
CA ARG A 451 -35.89 -24.83 15.73
C ARG A 451 -35.38 -23.44 16.08
N LEU A 452 -34.74 -22.75 15.13
CA LEU A 452 -34.31 -21.36 15.31
C LEU A 452 -35.51 -20.42 15.13
N ALA A 453 -35.64 -19.49 16.08
CA ALA A 453 -36.75 -18.53 16.10
C ALA A 453 -36.79 -17.71 14.80
N GLY A 454 -37.96 -17.67 14.13
CA GLY A 454 -38.14 -16.97 12.86
C GLY A 454 -37.54 -17.66 11.64
N GLN A 455 -36.95 -18.86 11.78
CA GLN A 455 -36.29 -19.60 10.71
C GLN A 455 -36.94 -20.97 10.42
N ASP A 456 -38.19 -21.18 10.81
CA ASP A 456 -38.96 -22.42 10.54
C ASP A 456 -39.49 -22.47 9.09
N THR A 457 -38.62 -22.27 8.11
CA THR A 457 -38.98 -22.26 6.68
C THR A 457 -38.19 -23.32 5.90
N ALA A 458 -38.73 -23.80 4.77
CA ALA A 458 -38.02 -24.73 3.90
C ALA A 458 -36.67 -24.18 3.42
N GLN A 459 -36.58 -22.87 3.16
CA GLN A 459 -35.36 -22.19 2.76
C GLN A 459 -34.25 -22.31 3.81
N HIS A 460 -34.55 -21.94 5.06
CA HIS A 460 -33.56 -21.98 6.14
C HIS A 460 -33.09 -23.41 6.44
N ARG A 461 -34.00 -24.39 6.42
CA ARG A 461 -33.63 -25.80 6.58
C ARG A 461 -32.71 -26.28 5.47
N THR A 462 -33.00 -25.89 4.22
CA THR A 462 -32.17 -26.21 3.05
C THR A 462 -30.77 -25.62 3.21
N ASN A 463 -30.66 -24.36 3.63
CA ASN A 463 -29.36 -23.71 3.88
C ASN A 463 -28.58 -24.43 4.98
N GLY A 464 -29.26 -24.81 6.08
CA GLY A 464 -28.64 -25.60 7.16
C GLY A 464 -28.09 -26.94 6.68
N LEU A 465 -28.83 -27.66 5.82
CA LEU A 465 -28.38 -28.93 5.23
C LEU A 465 -27.18 -28.74 4.30
N ILE A 466 -27.21 -27.71 3.45
CA ILE A 466 -26.11 -27.38 2.53
C ILE A 466 -24.83 -27.09 3.33
N LEU A 467 -24.90 -26.18 4.30
CA LEU A 467 -23.75 -25.82 5.13
C LEU A 467 -23.23 -27.01 5.94
N LEU A 468 -24.13 -27.83 6.49
CA LEU A 468 -23.73 -29.04 7.22
C LEU A 468 -23.00 -30.02 6.29
N GLY A 469 -23.50 -30.24 5.08
CA GLY A 469 -22.83 -31.07 4.08
C GLY A 469 -21.44 -30.53 3.73
N MET A 470 -21.33 -29.24 3.42
CA MET A 470 -20.05 -28.59 3.10
C MET A 470 -19.04 -28.65 4.25
N SER A 471 -19.49 -28.51 5.51
CA SER A 471 -18.60 -28.64 6.67
C SER A 471 -18.19 -30.08 6.92
N ILE A 472 -19.08 -31.07 6.77
CA ILE A 472 -18.73 -32.49 6.90
C ILE A 472 -17.68 -32.90 5.86
N GLU A 473 -17.75 -32.38 4.63
CA GLU A 473 -16.72 -32.63 3.61
C GLU A 473 -15.31 -32.23 4.04
N GLY A 474 -15.17 -31.25 4.94
CA GLY A 474 -13.89 -30.81 5.50
C GLY A 474 -13.44 -31.57 6.75
N MET A 475 -14.33 -32.33 7.39
CA MET A 475 -14.01 -33.06 8.63
C MET A 475 -13.12 -34.27 8.35
N THR A 476 -12.20 -34.56 9.28
CA THR A 476 -11.46 -35.82 9.25
C THR A 476 -12.35 -36.99 9.66
N THR A 477 -12.03 -38.22 9.21
CA THR A 477 -12.76 -39.42 9.62
C THR A 477 -12.80 -39.58 11.15
N LYS A 478 -11.74 -39.17 11.85
CA LYS A 478 -11.67 -39.22 13.32
C LYS A 478 -12.64 -38.27 14.00
N THR A 479 -12.87 -37.09 13.44
CA THR A 479 -13.74 -36.07 14.04
C THR A 479 -15.22 -36.31 13.78
N ILE A 480 -15.59 -36.88 12.63
CA ILE A 480 -16.99 -37.18 12.29
C ILE A 480 -17.48 -38.53 12.83
N ALA A 481 -16.61 -39.55 12.95
CA ALA A 481 -17.01 -40.92 13.33
C ALA A 481 -17.84 -41.02 14.62
N PRO A 482 -17.50 -40.34 15.74
CA PRO A 482 -18.28 -40.41 16.98
C PRO A 482 -19.71 -39.87 16.84
N HIS A 483 -19.95 -39.04 15.82
CA HIS A 483 -21.23 -38.37 15.58
C HIS A 483 -22.08 -39.08 14.54
N LEU A 484 -21.50 -39.95 13.70
CA LEU A 484 -22.26 -40.68 12.69
C LEU A 484 -23.24 -41.66 13.34
N GLU A 485 -22.87 -42.35 14.41
CA GLU A 485 -23.80 -43.30 15.05
C GLU A 485 -24.98 -42.60 15.75
N VAL A 486 -24.71 -41.50 16.45
CA VAL A 486 -25.74 -40.76 17.23
C VAL A 486 -26.62 -39.87 16.35
N ASN A 487 -26.03 -39.23 15.33
CA ASN A 487 -26.74 -38.29 14.48
C ASN A 487 -27.27 -38.92 13.19
N CYS A 488 -26.92 -40.15 12.79
CA CYS A 488 -27.50 -40.77 11.59
C CYS A 488 -29.00 -41.01 11.73
N ASP A 489 -29.50 -41.43 12.89
CA ASP A 489 -30.95 -41.59 13.10
C ASP A 489 -31.67 -40.24 13.13
N TRP A 490 -31.01 -39.21 13.65
CA TRP A 490 -31.51 -37.83 13.63
C TRP A 490 -31.47 -37.20 12.22
N LEU A 491 -30.40 -37.44 11.45
CA LEU A 491 -30.25 -36.97 10.08
C LEU A 491 -31.24 -37.70 9.18
N ARG A 492 -31.43 -39.01 9.35
CA ARG A 492 -32.46 -39.77 8.63
C ARG A 492 -33.85 -39.24 8.92
N SER A 493 -34.19 -38.97 10.17
CA SER A 493 -35.50 -38.41 10.54
C SER A 493 -35.66 -36.95 10.10
N SER A 494 -34.62 -36.11 10.21
CA SER A 494 -34.67 -34.70 9.82
C SER A 494 -34.64 -34.50 8.31
N VAL A 495 -33.85 -35.29 7.58
CA VAL A 495 -33.89 -35.35 6.10
C VAL A 495 -35.23 -35.89 5.63
N ALA A 496 -35.80 -36.91 6.28
CA ALA A 496 -37.15 -37.37 5.97
C ALA A 496 -38.21 -36.27 6.20
N VAL A 497 -38.14 -35.52 7.30
CA VAL A 497 -39.03 -34.38 7.59
C VAL A 497 -38.82 -33.22 6.61
N VAL A 498 -37.58 -32.95 6.19
CA VAL A 498 -37.28 -31.93 5.17
C VAL A 498 -37.80 -32.38 3.81
N CYS A 499 -37.60 -33.64 3.43
CA CYS A 499 -38.13 -34.22 2.19
C CYS A 499 -39.67 -34.25 2.18
N GLU A 500 -40.34 -34.64 3.27
CA GLU A 500 -41.80 -34.61 3.42
C GLU A 500 -42.33 -33.17 3.33
N ARG A 501 -41.72 -32.20 4.03
CA ARG A 501 -42.16 -30.80 4.01
C ARG A 501 -41.84 -30.08 2.70
N LEU A 502 -40.79 -30.47 1.98
CA LEU A 502 -40.51 -30.00 0.62
C LEU A 502 -41.53 -30.57 -0.38
N PHE A 503 -41.97 -31.83 -0.20
CA PHE A 503 -43.05 -32.45 -0.98
C PHE A 503 -44.42 -31.81 -0.71
N ASP A 504 -44.70 -31.46 0.55
CA ASP A 504 -45.93 -30.75 0.95
C ASP A 504 -45.95 -29.29 0.45
N ALA A 505 -44.79 -28.67 0.24
CA ALA A 505 -44.68 -27.33 -0.33
C ALA A 505 -44.79 -27.33 -1.86
N SER A 506 -44.31 -28.37 -2.56
CA SER A 506 -44.43 -28.51 -4.02
C SER A 506 -45.82 -28.96 -4.47
N SER A 507 -46.60 -29.59 -3.60
CA SER A 507 -48.00 -29.98 -3.85
C SER A 507 -49.03 -28.88 -3.57
N ARG A 508 -48.58 -27.69 -3.15
CA ARG A 508 -49.42 -26.48 -2.93
C ARG A 508 -49.13 -25.34 -3.92
N LEU A 509 -48.35 -25.61 -4.96
CA LEU A 509 -48.26 -24.84 -6.21
C LEU A 509 -48.99 -25.61 -7.31
#